data_AF-A0A3A8LP79-F1
#
_entry.id   AF-A0A3A8LP79-F1
#
_cell.length_a   1.000
_cell.length_b   1.000
_cell.length_c   1.000
_cell.angle_alpha   90.00
_cell.angle_beta   90.00
_cell.angle_gamma   90.00
#
_symmetry.space_group_name_H-M   'P 1'
#
loop_
_entity.id
_entity.type
_entity.pdbx_description
1 polymer ?
#
loop_
_entity_poly.entity_id
_entity_poly.type
_entity_poly.pdbx_seq_one_letter_code
_entity_poly.pdbx_strand_id
1 'polypeptide(L)'
;MFEIVGPLALGLISGSLFKKFVFPQVLGRMGSRLSGVVTSPANVFFNGLTIGVFLGVAAACHASNAPETLAWLQTHFSLQPPPLALRIAFFVATFFCGYNLATLPSSTPEDGEFQVDPRTGRRS
;
A
#
# COMPACT_ATOMS: atom_id res chain seq x y z
N MET A 1 10.79 -1.67 19.06
CA MET A 1 11.00 -2.17 17.68
C MET A 1 9.84 -3.03 17.19
N PHE A 2 9.37 -4.02 17.96
CA PHE A 2 8.22 -4.87 17.59
C PHE A 2 6.90 -4.13 17.33
N GLU A 3 6.64 -2.99 17.97
CA GLU A 3 5.41 -2.20 17.77
C GLU A 3 5.26 -1.60 16.35
N ILE A 4 6.37 -1.36 15.64
CA ILE A 4 6.34 -0.78 14.28
C ILE A 4 6.20 -1.89 13.23
N VAL A 5 6.82 -3.04 13.50
CA VAL A 5 6.85 -4.18 12.57
C VAL A 5 5.47 -4.82 12.42
N GLY A 6 4.67 -4.88 13.49
CA GLY A 6 3.34 -5.49 13.47
C GLY A 6 2.39 -4.88 12.43
N PRO A 7 2.06 -3.58 12.52
CA PRO A 7 1.17 -2.91 11.57
C PRO A 7 1.72 -2.93 10.14
N LEU A 8 3.03 -2.76 9.98
CA LEU A 8 3.68 -2.78 8.66
C LEU A 8 3.56 -4.16 8.01
N ALA A 9 3.89 -5.23 8.75
CA ALA A 9 3.78 -6.60 8.29
C ALA A 9 2.33 -6.97 7.99
N LEU A 10 1.38 -6.57 8.84
CA LEU A 10 -0.04 -6.78 8.62
C LEU A 10 -0.51 -6.06 7.33
N GLY A 11 -0.04 -4.83 7.10
CA GLY A 11 -0.27 -4.09 5.87
C GLY A 11 0.26 -4.83 4.65
N LEU A 12 1.52 -5.28 4.68
CA LEU A 12 2.15 -6.04 3.60
C LEU A 12 1.40 -7.34 3.28
N ILE A 13 1.04 -8.11 4.31
CA ILE A 13 0.28 -9.36 4.14
C ILE A 13 -1.11 -9.05 3.56
N SER A 14 -1.82 -8.06 4.10
CA SER A 14 -3.14 -7.68 3.59
C SER A 14 -3.08 -7.17 2.14
N GLY A 15 -2.07 -6.37 1.80
CA GLY A 15 -1.88 -5.82 0.46
C GLY A 15 -1.52 -6.90 -0.55
N SER A 16 -0.65 -7.85 -0.18
CA SER A 16 -0.29 -8.98 -1.04
C SER A 16 -1.48 -9.92 -1.29
N LEU A 17 -2.28 -10.22 -0.25
CA LEU A 17 -3.52 -11.00 -0.40
C LEU A 17 -4.52 -10.28 -1.30
N PHE A 18 -4.70 -8.97 -1.13
CA PHE A 18 -5.58 -8.18 -1.98
C PHE A 18 -5.12 -8.19 -3.45
N LYS A 19 -3.84 -7.95 -3.70
CA LYS A 19 -3.23 -8.00 -5.04
C LYS A 19 -3.40 -9.38 -5.68
N LYS A 20 -3.30 -10.47 -4.92
CA LYS A 20 -3.38 -11.83 -5.44
C LYS A 20 -4.80 -12.33 -5.68
N PHE A 21 -5.73 -12.04 -4.77
CA PHE A 21 -7.07 -12.64 -4.80
C PHE A 21 -8.17 -11.70 -5.29
N VAL A 22 -8.08 -10.41 -4.94
CA VAL A 22 -9.16 -9.43 -5.19
C VAL A 22 -8.91 -8.65 -6.47
N PHE A 23 -7.67 -8.21 -6.68
CA PHE A 23 -7.28 -7.43 -7.86
C PHE A 23 -7.63 -8.10 -9.20
N PRO A 24 -7.36 -9.41 -9.44
CA PRO A 24 -7.77 -10.05 -10.70
C PRO A 24 -9.29 -10.14 -10.86
N GLN A 25 -10.05 -10.31 -9.78
CA GLN A 25 -11.53 -10.33 -9.83
C GLN A 25 -12.10 -8.94 -10.14
N VAL A 26 -11.48 -7.89 -9.58
CA VAL A 26 -11.87 -6.49 -9.83
C VAL A 26 -11.52 -6.10 -11.26
N LEU A 27 -10.32 -6.44 -11.75
CA LEU A 27 -9.93 -6.23 -13.15
C LEU A 27 -10.79 -7.03 -14.13
N GLY A 28 -11.19 -8.26 -13.77
CA GLY A 28 -12.11 -9.04 -14.58
C GLY A 28 -13.51 -8.41 -14.69
N ARG A 29 -13.91 -7.61 -13.71
CA ARG A 29 -15.18 -6.85 -13.71
C ARG A 29 -15.05 -5.46 -14.33
N MET A 30 -13.88 -4.85 -14.25
CA MET A 30 -13.55 -3.55 -14.83
C MET A 30 -12.94 -3.76 -16.22
N GLY A 31 -13.76 -3.70 -17.27
CA GLY A 31 -13.35 -3.97 -18.65
C GLY A 31 -12.06 -3.26 -19.11
N SER A 32 -11.49 -3.74 -20.23
CA SER A 32 -10.11 -3.48 -20.69
C SER A 32 -9.59 -2.04 -20.64
N ARG A 33 -10.45 -1.01 -20.74
CA ARG A 33 -10.07 0.41 -20.62
C ARG A 33 -9.55 0.79 -19.23
N LEU A 34 -10.13 0.24 -18.16
CA LEU A 34 -9.72 0.57 -16.79
C LEU A 34 -8.42 -0.15 -16.40
N SER A 35 -8.17 -1.33 -16.96
CA SER A 35 -6.89 -2.04 -16.79
C SER A 35 -5.69 -1.17 -17.18
N GLY A 36 -5.78 -0.45 -18.30
CA GLY A 36 -4.73 0.49 -18.73
C GLY A 36 -4.59 1.75 -17.87
N VAL A 37 -5.65 2.15 -17.16
CA VAL A 37 -5.60 3.29 -16.21
C VAL A 37 -4.93 2.86 -14.90
N VAL A 38 -5.23 1.65 -14.43
CA VAL A 38 -4.67 1.10 -13.19
C VAL A 38 -3.16 0.83 -13.31
N THR A 39 -2.68 0.50 -14.51
CA THR A 39 -1.25 0.30 -14.79
C THR A 39 -0.54 1.56 -15.33
N SER A 40 -1.25 2.69 -15.41
CA SER A 40 -0.69 3.94 -15.91
C SER A 40 0.47 4.43 -15.02
N PRO A 41 1.54 5.02 -15.60
CA PRO A 41 2.61 5.67 -14.86
C PRO A 41 2.09 6.71 -13.85
N ALA A 42 0.97 7.37 -14.15
CA ALA A 42 0.32 8.30 -13.24
C ALA A 42 -0.16 7.60 -11.97
N ASN A 43 -0.75 6.40 -12.09
CA ASN A 43 -1.23 5.64 -10.93
C ASN A 43 -0.06 5.17 -10.05
N VAL A 44 1.06 4.74 -10.66
CA VAL A 44 2.29 4.39 -9.94
C VAL A 44 2.84 5.60 -9.17
N PHE A 45 2.88 6.77 -9.82
CA PHE A 45 3.32 8.01 -9.19
C PHE A 45 2.43 8.42 -8.01
N PHE A 46 1.10 8.41 -8.20
CA PHE A 46 0.15 8.70 -7.11
C PHE A 46 0.27 7.72 -5.96
N ASN A 47 0.54 6.44 -6.23
CA ASN A 47 0.75 5.44 -5.19
C ASN A 47 2.04 5.71 -4.41
N GLY A 48 3.13 6.06 -5.11
CA GLY A 48 4.38 6.49 -4.46
C GLY A 48 4.22 7.75 -3.60
N LEU A 49 3.49 8.75 -4.10
CA LEU A 49 3.15 9.96 -3.34
C LEU A 49 2.33 9.63 -2.10
N THR A 50 1.34 8.75 -2.23
CA THR A 50 0.50 8.28 -1.12
C THR A 50 1.33 7.58 -0.05
N ILE A 51 2.27 6.71 -0.43
CA ILE A 51 3.22 6.09 0.49
C ILE A 51 4.05 7.15 1.20
N GLY A 52 4.57 8.15 0.48
CA GLY A 52 5.34 9.25 1.06
C GLY A 52 4.56 10.05 2.09
N VAL A 53 3.28 10.37 1.81
CA VAL A 53 2.38 11.04 2.75
C VAL A 53 2.19 10.20 4.02
N PHE A 54 1.87 8.92 3.89
CA PHE A 54 1.72 8.05 5.06
C PHE A 54 3.02 7.88 5.84
N LEU A 55 4.17 7.84 5.17
CA LEU A 55 5.48 7.81 5.82
C LEU A 55 5.70 9.09 6.65
N GLY A 56 5.37 10.25 6.09
CA GLY A 56 5.45 11.53 6.78
C GLY A 56 4.54 11.59 8.01
N VAL A 57 3.30 11.11 7.89
CA VAL A 57 2.36 11.00 9.02
C VAL A 57 2.90 10.04 10.08
N ALA A 58 3.43 8.88 9.69
CA ALA A 58 4.02 7.93 10.63
C ALA A 58 5.24 8.53 11.33
N ALA A 59 6.11 9.26 10.62
CA ALA A 59 7.25 9.93 11.21
C ALA A 59 6.83 11.05 12.18
N ALA A 60 5.82 11.85 11.84
CA ALA A 60 5.32 12.93 12.68
C ALA A 60 4.62 12.38 13.95
N CYS A 61 3.86 11.30 13.82
CA CYS A 61 3.13 10.69 14.93
C CYS A 61 3.95 9.68 15.75
N HIS A 62 5.21 9.42 15.37
CA HIS A 62 6.11 8.55 16.12
C HIS A 62 6.36 9.11 17.53
N ALA A 63 6.56 8.23 18.52
CA ALA A 63 6.69 8.62 19.93
C ALA A 63 7.79 9.66 20.20
N SER A 64 8.87 9.66 19.41
CA SER A 64 9.95 10.65 19.51
C SER A 64 9.56 12.05 19.04
N ASN A 65 8.64 12.15 18.08
CA ASN A 65 8.29 13.40 17.38
C ASN A 65 6.88 13.89 17.74
N ALA A 66 6.09 13.05 18.41
CA ALA A 66 4.76 13.36 18.91
C ALA A 66 4.65 14.70 19.67
N PRO A 67 5.57 15.09 20.58
CA PRO A 67 5.47 16.39 21.26
C PRO A 67 5.65 17.58 20.31
N GLU A 68 6.57 17.49 19.35
CA GLU A 68 6.80 18.55 18.35
C GLU A 68 5.60 18.67 17.39
N THR A 69 5.08 17.52 16.93
CA THR A 69 3.87 17.47 16.09
C THR A 69 2.65 18.03 16.80
N LEU A 70 2.48 17.74 18.10
CA LEU A 70 1.42 18.33 18.91
C LEU A 70 1.56 19.85 19.02
N ALA A 71 2.76 20.34 19.32
CA ALA A 71 3.02 21.78 19.40
C ALA A 71 2.74 22.48 18.06
N TRP A 72 3.13 21.86 16.95
CA TRP A 72 2.86 22.38 15.61
C TRP A 72 1.35 22.42 15.29
N LEU A 73 0.61 21.35 15.60
CA LEU A 73 -0.84 21.25 15.43
C LEU A 73 -1.59 22.29 16.27
N GLN A 74 -1.16 22.50 17.51
CA GLN A 74 -1.72 23.53 18.37
C GLN A 74 -1.47 24.93 17.80
N THR A 75 -0.26 25.17 17.29
CA THR A 75 0.14 26.49 16.77
C THR A 75 -0.57 26.85 15.47
N HIS A 76 -0.74 25.91 14.55
CA HIS A 76 -1.26 26.20 13.21
C HIS A 76 -2.77 25.91 13.05
N PHE A 77 -3.30 24.96 13.82
CA PHE A 77 -4.69 24.48 13.65
C PHE A 77 -5.51 24.59 14.94
N SER A 78 -4.91 25.03 16.06
CA SER A 78 -5.55 25.03 17.38
C SER A 78 -6.09 23.65 17.77
N LEU A 79 -5.48 22.59 17.25
CA LEU A 79 -5.86 21.20 17.52
C LEU A 79 -5.02 20.64 18.66
N GLN A 80 -5.68 19.97 19.61
CA GLN A 80 -5.02 19.27 20.70
C GLN A 80 -5.52 17.81 20.77
N PRO A 81 -5.12 16.98 19.79
CA PRO A 81 -5.53 15.59 19.76
C PRO A 81 -5.00 14.84 20.99
N PRO A 82 -5.76 13.89 21.55
CA PRO A 82 -5.29 13.08 22.66
C PRO A 82 -4.09 12.22 22.22
N PRO A 83 -3.17 11.85 23.13
CA PRO A 83 -2.00 11.02 22.81
C PRO A 83 -2.37 9.69 22.11
N LEU A 84 -3.54 9.14 22.48
CA LEU A 84 -4.11 7.95 21.86
C LEU A 84 -4.37 8.16 20.35
N ALA A 85 -4.83 9.35 19.94
CA ALA A 85 -5.11 9.64 18.54
C ALA A 85 -3.82 9.69 17.70
N LEU A 86 -2.72 10.27 18.21
CA LEU A 86 -1.42 10.20 17.52
C LEU A 86 -0.93 8.76 17.39
N ARG A 87 -1.10 7.94 18.43
CA ARG A 87 -0.71 6.53 18.38
C ARG A 87 -1.53 5.73 17.36
N ILE A 88 -2.84 5.97 17.29
CA ILE A 88 -3.71 5.38 16.26
C ILE A 88 -3.28 5.85 14.86
N ALA A 89 -3.04 7.15 14.67
CA ALA A 89 -2.59 7.71 13.40
C ALA A 89 -1.26 7.08 12.94
N PHE A 90 -0.31 6.89 13.87
CA PHE A 90 0.93 6.18 13.62
C PHE A 90 0.69 4.74 13.12
N PHE A 91 -0.16 3.97 13.80
CA PHE A 91 -0.46 2.59 13.43
C PHE A 91 -1.17 2.49 12.09
N VAL A 92 -2.16 3.34 11.86
CA VAL A 92 -2.92 3.40 10.60
C VAL A 92 -2.00 3.77 9.44
N ALA A 93 -1.17 4.81 9.60
CA ALA A 93 -0.23 5.24 8.57
C ALA A 93 0.79 4.14 8.25
N THR A 94 1.34 3.47 9.27
CA THR A 94 2.30 2.37 9.09
C THR A 94 1.67 1.17 8.37
N PHE A 95 0.42 0.83 8.71
CA PHE A 95 -0.35 -0.21 8.01
C PHE A 95 -0.56 0.15 6.53
N PHE A 96 -1.00 1.38 6.24
CA PHE A 96 -1.23 1.82 4.87
C PHE A 96 0.05 1.90 4.06
N CYS A 97 1.19 2.26 4.66
CA CYS A 97 2.49 2.15 4.01
C CYS A 97 2.75 0.71 3.55
N GLY A 98 2.64 -0.27 4.45
CA GLY A 98 2.84 -1.68 4.11
C GLY A 98 1.85 -2.18 3.06
N TYR A 99 0.57 -1.83 3.19
CA TYR A 99 -0.47 -2.20 2.23
C TYR A 99 -0.16 -1.66 0.82
N ASN A 100 0.08 -0.36 0.71
CA ASN A 100 0.34 0.27 -0.59
C ASN A 100 1.63 -0.28 -1.21
N LEU A 101 2.68 -0.51 -0.41
CA LEU A 101 3.94 -1.13 -0.88
C LEU A 101 3.70 -2.50 -1.53
N ALA A 102 2.91 -3.36 -0.88
CA ALA A 102 2.62 -4.70 -1.39
C ALA A 102 1.72 -4.68 -2.63
N THR A 103 0.89 -3.63 -2.78
CA THR A 103 0.03 -3.47 -3.95
C THR A 103 0.69 -2.79 -5.15
N LEU A 104 1.93 -2.29 -5.02
CA LEU A 104 2.64 -1.68 -6.14
C LEU A 104 2.73 -2.65 -7.32
N PRO A 105 2.43 -2.19 -8.55
CA PRO A 105 2.65 -2.99 -9.74
C PRO A 105 4.15 -3.24 -9.86
N SER A 106 4.54 -4.52 -9.77
CA SER A 106 5.92 -4.95 -9.99
C SER A 106 6.21 -4.85 -11.48
N SER A 107 7.27 -4.15 -11.85
CA SER A 107 7.74 -4.06 -13.25
C SER A 107 8.33 -5.38 -13.76
N THR A 108 8.48 -6.38 -12.89
CA THR A 108 8.84 -7.73 -13.30
C THR A 108 7.61 -8.36 -13.94
N PRO A 109 7.65 -8.74 -15.23
CA PRO A 109 6.68 -9.71 -15.72
C PRO A 109 6.81 -10.92 -14.81
N GLU A 110 5.71 -11.32 -14.17
CA GLU A 110 5.63 -12.66 -13.60
C GLU A 110 5.64 -13.62 -14.79
N ASP A 111 6.83 -13.87 -15.33
CA ASP A 111 7.15 -14.96 -16.24
C ASP A 111 6.97 -16.25 -15.45
N GLY A 112 5.71 -16.65 -15.36
CA GLY A 112 5.23 -17.87 -14.75
C GLY A 112 3.96 -18.36 -15.44
N GLU A 113 3.65 -17.85 -16.63
CA GLU A 113 2.79 -18.55 -17.56
C GLU A 113 3.58 -19.77 -18.02
N PHE A 114 3.43 -20.88 -17.29
CA PHE A 114 3.72 -22.22 -17.78
C PHE A 114 2.82 -22.39 -19.00
N GLN A 115 3.33 -21.94 -20.15
CA GLN A 115 2.74 -22.16 -21.46
C GLN A 115 2.84 -23.66 -21.70
N VAL A 116 1.84 -24.41 -21.23
CA VAL A 116 1.59 -25.76 -21.68
C VAL A 116 1.17 -25.62 -23.14
N ASP A 117 2.14 -25.76 -24.04
CA ASP A 117 1.89 -25.86 -25.47
C ASP A 117 0.98 -27.09 -25.71
N PRO A 118 -0.26 -26.93 -26.21
CA PRO A 118 -1.14 -28.06 -26.47
C PRO A 118 -0.77 -28.84 -27.75
N ARG A 119 0.36 -28.54 -28.40
CA ARG A 119 0.66 -29.03 -29.76
C ARG A 119 1.69 -30.15 -29.91
N THR A 120 2.01 -30.89 -28.86
CA THR A 120 2.76 -32.16 -28.98
C THR A 120 1.99 -33.31 -28.31
N GLY A 121 1.38 -34.26 -29.01
CA GLY A 121 1.18 -34.43 -30.44
C GLY A 121 -0.01 -35.38 -30.64
N ARG A 122 -0.83 -35.09 -31.65
CA ARG A 122 -1.87 -35.99 -32.14
C ARG A 122 -1.36 -36.66 -33.42
N ARG A 123 -1.17 -37.97 -33.33
CA ARG A 123 -1.22 -39.02 -34.36
C ARG A 123 -0.39 -38.86 -35.65
N SER A 124 0.45 -39.87 -35.88
CA SER A 124 0.33 -40.78 -37.01
C SER A 124 0.83 -42.15 -36.59
#